data_AF-A0A2T4VUV2-F1
#
_entry.id   AF-A0A2T4VUV2-F1
#
_cell.length_a   1.000
_cell.length_b   1.000
_cell.length_c   1.000
_cell.angle_alpha   90.00
_cell.angle_beta   90.00
_cell.angle_gamma   90.00
#
_symmetry.space_group_name_H-M   'P 1'
#
loop_
_entity.id
_entity.type
_entity.pdbx_description
1 polymer ?
#
loop_
_entity_poly.entity_id
_entity_poly.type
_entity_poly.pdbx_seq_one_letter_code
_entity_poly.pdbx_strand_id
1 'polypeptide(L)'
;MNPEARAEMVAHAERALRRGELSEAVSLYETLCRAFPEDAALVLKLATLREMLQPQELQTLEALEASAQPESIPQGPSSPVAEGERLFALGDYAGAAAAYRRALQERPDNELIRERLEELYRLARALPVHSPTDRKLPRQAEPLLNALLDRLAARRRLKRD
;
A
#
# COMPACT_ATOMS: atom_id res chain seq x y z
N MET A 1 16.64 9.74 -0.76
CA MET A 1 17.10 10.16 -2.11
C MET A 1 18.57 10.48 -2.01
N ASN A 2 19.42 10.02 -2.94
CA ASN A 2 20.83 10.41 -2.95
C ASN A 2 20.98 11.85 -3.52
N PRO A 3 22.11 12.54 -3.24
CA PRO A 3 22.30 13.94 -3.69
C PRO A 3 22.27 14.11 -5.22
N GLU A 4 22.73 13.10 -5.95
CA GLU A 4 22.75 13.09 -7.41
C GLU A 4 21.34 12.98 -8.00
N ALA A 5 20.51 12.03 -7.53
CA ALA A 5 19.11 11.96 -7.98
C ALA A 5 18.32 13.21 -7.57
N ARG A 6 18.64 13.85 -6.44
CA ARG A 6 18.08 15.17 -6.07
C ARG A 6 18.39 16.21 -7.14
N ALA A 7 19.66 16.34 -7.53
CA ALA A 7 20.06 17.30 -8.54
C ALA A 7 19.40 17.03 -9.91
N GLU A 8 19.30 15.76 -10.31
CA GLU A 8 18.62 15.36 -11.53
C GLU A 8 17.12 15.68 -11.51
N MET A 9 16.45 15.42 -10.39
CA MET A 9 15.02 15.70 -10.22
C MET A 9 14.74 17.20 -10.22
N VAL A 10 15.60 18.01 -9.59
CA VAL A 10 15.53 19.48 -9.67
C VAL A 10 15.72 19.94 -11.11
N ALA A 11 16.74 19.45 -11.82
CA ALA A 11 16.96 19.79 -13.21
C ALA A 11 15.79 19.35 -14.12
N HIS A 12 15.11 18.26 -13.78
CA HIS A 12 13.91 17.82 -14.47
C HIS A 12 12.74 18.78 -14.22
N ALA A 13 12.47 19.13 -12.97
CA ALA A 13 11.42 20.08 -12.60
C ALA A 13 11.62 21.44 -13.27
N GLU A 14 12.87 21.94 -13.30
CA GLU A 14 13.19 23.19 -13.98
C GLU A 14 13.03 23.13 -15.51
N ARG A 15 13.28 21.96 -16.13
CA ARG A 15 13.01 21.77 -17.57
C ARG A 15 11.51 21.81 -17.86
N ALA A 16 10.70 21.17 -17.03
CA ALA A 16 9.24 21.22 -17.15
C ALA A 16 8.72 22.67 -17.04
N LEU A 17 9.25 23.45 -16.08
CA LEU A 17 8.91 24.88 -15.97
C LEU A 17 9.26 25.68 -17.23
N ARG A 18 10.44 25.46 -17.81
CA ARG A 18 10.85 26.14 -19.05
C ARG A 18 9.95 25.79 -20.24
N ARG A 19 9.31 24.62 -20.22
CA ARG A 19 8.37 24.16 -21.25
C ARG A 19 6.93 24.62 -21.01
N GLY A 20 6.65 25.23 -19.86
CA GLY A 20 5.29 25.60 -19.45
C GLY A 20 4.48 24.44 -18.87
N GLU A 21 5.12 23.30 -18.58
CA GLU A 21 4.51 22.10 -17.99
C GLU A 21 4.37 22.30 -16.47
N LEU A 22 3.53 23.26 -16.05
CA LEU A 22 3.38 23.67 -14.65
C LEU A 22 2.91 22.54 -13.75
N SER A 23 1.99 21.69 -14.23
CA SER A 23 1.49 20.53 -13.50
C SER A 23 2.58 19.50 -13.18
N GLU A 24 3.37 19.12 -14.19
CA GLU A 24 4.49 18.20 -14.02
C GLU A 24 5.56 18.78 -13.08
N ALA A 25 5.86 20.07 -13.22
CA ALA A 25 6.78 20.75 -12.33
C ALA A 25 6.29 20.73 -10.87
N VAL A 26 5.00 20.98 -10.62
CA VAL A 26 4.41 20.89 -9.28
C VAL A 26 4.62 19.50 -8.68
N SER A 27 4.24 18.43 -9.39
CA SER A 27 4.39 17.06 -8.88
C SER A 27 5.85 16.66 -8.61
N LEU A 28 6.80 17.13 -9.43
CA LEU A 28 8.23 16.91 -9.19
C LEU A 28 8.73 17.67 -7.95
N TYR A 29 8.29 18.92 -7.76
CA TYR A 29 8.60 19.69 -6.55
C TYR A 29 7.95 19.13 -5.29
N GLU A 30 6.76 18.53 -5.38
CA GLU A 30 6.16 17.82 -4.26
C GLU A 30 6.98 16.62 -3.81
N THR A 31 7.45 15.83 -4.77
CA THR A 31 8.31 14.68 -4.50
C THR A 31 9.61 15.13 -3.81
N LEU A 32 10.18 16.25 -4.25
CA LEU A 32 11.35 16.88 -3.64
C LEU A 32 11.06 17.38 -2.22
N CYS A 33 9.94 18.07 -1.98
CA CYS A 33 9.53 18.53 -0.65
C CYS A 33 9.26 17.36 0.32
N ARG A 34 8.68 16.26 -0.15
CA ARG A 34 8.49 15.05 0.68
C ARG A 34 9.81 14.41 1.07
N ALA A 35 10.79 14.39 0.14
CA ALA A 35 12.11 13.84 0.39
C ALA A 35 12.99 14.75 1.28
N PHE A 36 12.77 16.07 1.23
CA PHE A 36 13.54 17.08 1.95
C PHE A 36 12.62 18.13 2.60
N PRO A 37 11.88 17.74 3.66
CA PRO A 37 10.88 18.62 4.28
C PRO A 37 11.48 19.83 5.01
N GLU A 38 12.77 19.78 5.35
CA GLU A 38 13.49 20.86 6.04
C GLU A 38 14.03 21.94 5.06
N ASP A 39 13.97 21.70 3.75
CA ASP A 39 14.45 22.64 2.75
C ASP A 39 13.38 23.69 2.42
N ALA A 40 13.44 24.81 3.13
CA ALA A 40 12.52 25.93 2.96
C ALA A 40 12.50 26.48 1.52
N ALA A 41 13.58 26.35 0.74
CA ALA A 41 13.62 26.83 -0.62
C ALA A 41 12.71 25.99 -1.54
N LEU A 42 12.67 24.67 -1.34
CA LEU A 42 11.78 23.78 -2.08
C LEU A 42 10.30 24.02 -1.73
N VAL A 43 10.01 24.19 -0.43
CA VAL A 43 8.65 24.47 0.05
C VAL A 43 8.13 25.80 -0.51
N LEU A 44 8.94 26.85 -0.48
CA LEU A 44 8.57 28.15 -1.05
C LEU A 44 8.36 28.05 -2.56
N LYS A 45 9.24 27.34 -3.27
CA LYS A 45 9.12 27.13 -4.72
C LYS A 45 7.81 26.44 -5.07
N LEU A 46 7.46 25.36 -4.38
CA LEU A 46 6.20 24.64 -4.57
C LEU A 46 4.98 25.54 -4.32
N ALA A 47 5.01 26.37 -3.28
CA ALA A 47 3.92 27.31 -3.00
C ALA A 47 3.71 28.30 -4.16
N THR A 48 4.79 28.91 -4.66
CA THR A 48 4.71 29.81 -5.83
C THR A 48 4.20 29.10 -7.09
N LEU A 49 4.61 27.84 -7.31
CA LEU A 49 4.13 27.07 -8.46
C LEU A 49 2.63 26.77 -8.38
N ARG A 50 2.12 26.46 -7.19
CA ARG A 50 0.68 26.22 -6.96
C ARG A 50 -0.15 27.49 -7.13
N GLU A 51 0.39 28.66 -6.78
CA GLU A 51 -0.27 29.95 -7.03
C GLU A 51 -0.38 30.29 -8.52
N MET A 52 0.60 29.87 -9.33
CA MET A 52 0.60 30.09 -10.78
C MET A 52 -0.31 29.11 -11.54
N LEU A 53 -0.68 28.00 -10.92
CA LEU A 53 -1.55 26.99 -11.52
C LEU A 53 -3.02 27.46 -11.43
N GLN A 54 -3.79 27.36 -12.52
CA GLN A 54 -5.17 27.82 -12.50
C GLN A 54 -6.01 26.97 -11.52
N PRO A 55 -7.06 27.53 -10.88
CA PRO A 55 -7.84 26.82 -9.86
C PRO A 55 -8.43 25.48 -10.33
N GLN A 56 -8.78 25.34 -11.61
CA GLN A 56 -9.28 24.08 -12.17
C GLN A 56 -8.18 23.01 -12.29
N GLU A 57 -6.97 23.41 -12.69
CA GLU A 57 -5.83 22.50 -12.86
C GLU A 57 -5.31 22.03 -11.50
N LEU A 58 -5.31 22.91 -10.50
CA LEU A 58 -4.98 22.55 -9.12
C LEU A 58 -5.93 21.49 -8.55
N GLN A 59 -7.24 21.65 -8.76
CA GLN A 59 -8.23 20.66 -8.32
C GLN A 59 -8.05 19.30 -9.00
N THR A 60 -7.69 19.28 -10.29
CA THR A 60 -7.42 18.02 -11.00
C THR A 60 -6.16 17.34 -10.50
N LEU A 61 -5.12 18.09 -10.16
CA LEU A 61 -3.89 17.53 -9.60
C LEU A 61 -4.11 17.04 -8.16
N GLU A 62 -4.81 17.79 -7.32
CA GLU A 62 -5.15 17.35 -5.96
C GLU A 62 -6.01 16.08 -5.97
N ALA A 63 -6.92 15.93 -6.94
CA ALA A 63 -7.73 14.72 -7.10
C ALA A 63 -6.89 13.51 -7.60
N LEU A 64 -5.93 13.77 -8.50
CA LEU A 64 -4.98 12.75 -8.97
C LEU A 64 -3.98 12.36 -7.88
N GLU A 65 -3.54 13.30 -7.07
CA GLU A 65 -2.67 13.05 -5.92
C GLU A 65 -3.43 12.38 -4.79
N ALA A 66 -4.67 12.75 -4.49
CA ALA A 66 -5.51 12.06 -3.52
C ALA A 66 -5.74 10.59 -3.89
N SER A 67 -5.79 10.27 -5.18
CA SER A 67 -5.88 8.89 -5.69
C SER A 67 -4.52 8.19 -5.86
N ALA A 68 -3.40 8.94 -5.91
CA ALA A 68 -2.04 8.43 -6.04
C ALA A 68 -1.24 8.37 -4.72
N GLN A 69 -1.67 9.07 -3.68
CA GLN A 69 -1.22 8.75 -2.33
C GLN A 69 -1.77 7.36 -2.00
N PRO A 70 -0.97 6.44 -1.44
CA PRO A 70 -1.55 5.30 -0.76
C PRO A 70 -2.42 5.90 0.34
N GLU A 71 -3.73 5.98 0.09
CA GLU A 71 -4.71 6.46 1.04
C GLU A 71 -4.32 5.86 2.39
N SER A 72 -4.10 6.74 3.36
CA SER A 72 -3.97 6.35 4.75
C SER A 72 -5.17 5.48 5.04
N ILE A 73 -4.92 4.17 5.06
CA ILE A 73 -5.94 3.15 5.05
C ILE A 73 -6.84 3.48 6.22
N PRO A 74 -8.14 3.72 6.03
CA PRO A 74 -9.02 4.13 7.11
C PRO A 74 -8.91 3.10 8.25
N GLN A 75 -8.31 3.55 9.36
CA GLN A 75 -8.20 2.84 10.62
C GLN A 75 -9.55 2.94 11.35
N GLY A 76 -10.65 2.56 10.66
CA GLY A 76 -11.94 2.30 11.28
C GLY A 76 -12.06 0.82 11.69
N PRO A 77 -13.08 0.41 12.47
CA PRO A 77 -13.31 -0.99 12.80
C PRO A 77 -13.54 -1.77 11.49
N SER A 78 -12.46 -2.36 10.98
CA SER A 78 -12.44 -2.97 9.68
C SER A 78 -13.14 -4.32 9.81
N SER A 79 -14.30 -4.46 9.19
CA SER A 79 -14.91 -5.79 9.03
C SER A 79 -13.87 -6.73 8.41
N PRO A 80 -13.91 -8.05 8.70
CA PRO A 80 -12.90 -8.95 8.16
C PRO A 80 -12.91 -9.00 6.61
N VAL A 81 -14.03 -8.62 5.98
CA VAL A 81 -14.14 -8.44 4.52
C VAL A 81 -13.32 -7.23 4.05
N ALA A 82 -13.50 -6.07 4.69
CA ALA A 82 -12.77 -4.85 4.34
C ALA A 82 -11.26 -4.99 4.56
N GLU A 83 -10.87 -5.67 5.63
CA GLU A 83 -9.47 -6.03 5.88
C GLU A 83 -8.93 -6.94 4.76
N GLY A 84 -9.73 -7.91 4.32
CA GLY A 84 -9.36 -8.84 3.25
C GLY A 84 -9.15 -8.16 1.91
N GLU A 85 -10.08 -7.28 1.49
CA GLU A 85 -9.95 -6.55 0.21
C GLU A 85 -8.75 -5.60 0.22
N ARG A 86 -8.45 -4.97 1.36
CA ARG A 86 -7.24 -4.18 1.50
C ARG A 86 -5.97 -5.01 1.33
N LEU A 87 -5.90 -6.17 1.98
CA LEU A 87 -4.74 -7.05 1.86
C LEU A 87 -4.60 -7.58 0.42
N PHE A 88 -5.72 -7.85 -0.25
CA PHE A 88 -5.75 -8.20 -1.67
C PHE A 88 -5.17 -7.09 -2.56
N ALA A 89 -5.56 -5.83 -2.34
CA ALA A 89 -5.04 -4.68 -3.09
C ALA A 89 -3.52 -4.48 -2.90
N LEU A 90 -2.99 -4.87 -1.73
CA LEU A 90 -1.56 -4.88 -1.44
C LEU A 90 -0.82 -6.11 -2.01
N GLY A 91 -1.54 -7.04 -2.67
CA GLY A 91 -1.03 -8.30 -3.17
C GLY A 91 -0.88 -9.39 -2.10
N ASP A 92 -1.20 -9.11 -0.83
CA ASP A 92 -1.11 -10.09 0.25
C ASP A 92 -2.31 -11.06 0.22
N TYR A 93 -2.30 -11.98 -0.76
CA TYR A 93 -3.37 -12.95 -0.95
C TYR A 93 -3.52 -13.92 0.22
N ALA A 94 -2.42 -14.25 0.91
CA ALA A 94 -2.45 -15.11 2.10
C ALA A 94 -3.10 -14.40 3.30
N GLY A 95 -2.75 -13.13 3.52
CA GLY A 95 -3.39 -12.27 4.51
C GLY A 95 -4.86 -12.04 4.20
N ALA A 96 -5.19 -11.76 2.94
CA ALA A 96 -6.56 -11.59 2.48
C ALA A 96 -7.41 -12.85 2.75
N ALA A 97 -6.90 -14.04 2.41
CA ALA A 97 -7.60 -15.30 2.69
C ALA A 97 -7.84 -15.51 4.20
N ALA A 98 -6.90 -15.11 5.05
CA ALA A 98 -7.07 -15.20 6.50
C ALA A 98 -8.16 -14.25 7.03
N ALA A 99 -8.33 -13.08 6.43
CA ALA A 99 -9.39 -12.13 6.76
C ALA A 99 -10.77 -12.62 6.25
N TYR A 100 -10.84 -13.13 5.02
CA TYR A 100 -12.07 -13.73 4.46
C TYR A 100 -12.54 -14.96 5.23
N ARG A 101 -11.63 -15.79 5.75
CA ARG A 101 -11.98 -16.90 6.64
C ARG A 101 -12.63 -16.43 7.95
N ARG A 102 -12.20 -15.29 8.51
CA ARG A 102 -12.86 -14.68 9.68
C ARG A 102 -14.24 -14.14 9.31
N ALA A 103 -14.38 -13.50 8.14
CA ALA A 103 -15.67 -13.05 7.64
C ALA A 103 -16.68 -14.21 7.48
N LEU A 104 -16.21 -15.36 7.01
CA LEU A 104 -17.04 -16.56 6.85
C LEU A 104 -17.42 -17.20 8.21
N GLN A 105 -16.64 -16.98 9.27
CA GLN A 105 -17.05 -17.40 10.63
C GLN A 105 -18.22 -16.57 11.17
N GLU A 106 -18.27 -15.28 10.80
CA GLU A 106 -19.39 -14.39 11.15
C GLU A 106 -20.63 -14.67 10.29
N ARG A 107 -20.44 -15.04 9.01
CA ARG A 107 -21.51 -15.32 8.05
C ARG A 107 -21.23 -16.60 7.27
N PRO A 108 -21.45 -17.79 7.87
CA PRO A 108 -21.10 -19.09 7.25
C PRO A 108 -21.89 -19.40 5.97
N ASP A 109 -23.10 -18.86 5.88
CA ASP A 109 -24.01 -19.09 4.74
C ASP A 109 -23.80 -18.11 3.58
N ASN A 110 -22.80 -17.22 3.68
CA ASN A 110 -22.53 -16.26 2.63
C ASN A 110 -21.66 -16.88 1.52
N GLU A 111 -22.32 -17.25 0.41
CA GLU A 111 -21.67 -17.85 -0.76
C GLU A 111 -20.63 -16.93 -1.40
N LEU A 112 -20.89 -15.62 -1.48
CA LEU A 112 -19.96 -14.64 -2.05
C LEU A 112 -18.62 -14.61 -1.28
N ILE A 113 -18.66 -14.68 0.06
CA ILE A 113 -17.44 -14.74 0.89
C ILE A 113 -16.69 -16.05 0.65
N ARG A 114 -17.42 -17.15 0.43
CA ARG A 114 -16.83 -18.48 0.16
C ARG A 114 -16.13 -18.51 -1.19
N GLU A 115 -16.77 -18.03 -2.24
CA GLU A 115 -16.19 -17.94 -3.59
C GLU A 115 -14.94 -17.06 -3.60
N ARG A 116 -15.02 -15.89 -2.95
CA ARG A 116 -13.87 -14.98 -2.84
C ARG A 116 -12.71 -15.61 -2.09
N LEU A 117 -12.98 -16.37 -1.02
CA LEU A 117 -11.95 -17.10 -0.29
C LEU A 117 -11.25 -18.17 -1.15
N GLU A 118 -12.00 -18.89 -1.98
CA GLU A 118 -11.44 -19.89 -2.91
C GLU A 118 -10.56 -19.24 -4.00
N GLU A 119 -10.97 -18.09 -4.52
CA GLU A 119 -10.16 -17.30 -5.44
C GLU A 119 -8.83 -16.87 -4.80
N LEU A 120 -8.89 -16.34 -3.58
CA LEU A 120 -7.71 -15.92 -2.83
C LEU A 120 -6.73 -17.07 -2.58
N TYR A 121 -7.22 -18.29 -2.31
CA TYR A 121 -6.34 -19.46 -2.20
C TYR A 121 -5.66 -19.83 -3.51
N ARG A 122 -6.36 -19.71 -4.64
CA ARG A 122 -5.76 -19.95 -5.97
C ARG A 122 -4.67 -18.93 -6.26
N LEU A 123 -4.95 -17.65 -6.00
CA LEU A 123 -3.99 -16.56 -6.20
C LEU A 123 -2.78 -16.69 -5.28
N ALA A 124 -2.98 -16.97 -3.99
CA ALA A 124 -1.87 -17.18 -3.05
C ALA A 124 -0.96 -18.34 -3.45
N ARG A 125 -1.50 -19.37 -4.11
CA ARG A 125 -0.70 -20.50 -4.62
C ARG A 125 0.04 -20.17 -5.91
N ALA A 126 -0.59 -19.41 -6.81
CA ALA A 126 -0.04 -19.10 -8.14
C ALA A 126 0.94 -17.92 -8.11
N LEU A 127 0.71 -16.94 -7.24
CA LEU A 127 1.40 -15.66 -7.19
C LEU A 127 1.77 -15.35 -5.73
N PRO A 128 2.86 -15.91 -5.19
CA PRO A 128 3.32 -15.56 -3.86
C PRO A 128 3.91 -14.15 -3.88
N VAL A 129 3.06 -13.13 -3.73
CA VAL A 129 3.50 -11.75 -3.57
C VAL A 129 3.93 -11.54 -2.12
N HIS A 130 4.94 -10.68 -1.91
CA HIS A 130 5.47 -10.34 -0.59
C HIS A 130 4.38 -9.90 0.39
N SER A 131 3.98 -10.80 1.29
CA SER A 131 3.16 -10.45 2.44
C SER A 131 4.02 -9.74 3.49
N PRO A 132 3.51 -8.70 4.17
CA PRO A 132 4.10 -8.21 5.42
C PRO A 132 4.26 -9.31 6.48
N THR A 133 3.48 -10.41 6.40
CA THR A 133 3.62 -11.59 7.26
C THR A 133 4.71 -12.56 6.79
N ASP A 134 5.08 -12.59 5.51
CA ASP A 134 6.25 -13.36 5.02
C ASP A 134 7.55 -12.89 5.66
N ARG A 135 7.64 -11.59 6.02
CA ARG A 135 8.79 -11.05 6.76
C ARG A 135 8.97 -11.67 8.15
N LYS A 136 7.92 -12.25 8.74
CA LYS A 136 7.97 -12.94 10.04
C LYS A 136 8.15 -14.45 9.90
N LEU A 137 8.02 -15.01 8.70
CA LEU A 137 8.20 -16.43 8.45
C LEU A 137 9.69 -16.72 8.24
N PRO A 138 10.24 -17.78 8.87
CA PRO A 138 11.62 -18.15 8.65
C PRO A 138 11.86 -18.43 7.16
N ARG A 139 12.90 -17.80 6.57
CA ARG A 139 13.21 -17.91 5.13
C ARG A 139 13.61 -19.33 4.67
N GLN A 140 13.89 -20.23 5.61
CA GLN A 140 14.32 -21.60 5.33
C GLN A 140 13.13 -22.56 5.53
N ALA A 141 12.96 -23.51 4.61
CA ALA A 141 11.79 -24.40 4.57
C ALA A 141 11.65 -25.29 5.82
N GLU A 142 12.76 -25.75 6.39
CA GLU A 142 12.77 -26.58 7.61
C GLU A 142 12.27 -25.84 8.85
N PRO A 143 12.76 -24.64 9.21
CA PRO A 143 12.24 -23.90 10.35
C PRO A 143 10.79 -23.42 10.14
N LEU A 144 10.37 -23.18 8.88
CA LEU A 144 8.97 -22.87 8.58
C LEU A 144 8.05 -24.07 8.88
N LEU A 145 8.43 -25.26 8.40
CA LEU A 145 7.69 -26.49 8.67
C LEU A 145 7.59 -26.75 10.18
N ASN A 146 8.70 -26.61 10.91
CA ASN A 146 8.73 -26.80 12.36
C ASN A 146 7.83 -25.80 13.10
N ALA A 147 7.89 -24.51 12.74
CA ALA A 147 7.02 -23.49 13.34
C ALA A 147 5.52 -23.73 13.08
N LEU A 148 5.16 -24.25 11.90
CA LEU A 148 3.78 -24.60 11.57
C LEU A 148 3.30 -25.84 12.34
N LEU A 149 4.16 -26.85 12.49
CA LEU A 149 3.88 -28.05 13.28
C LEU A 149 3.68 -27.71 14.76
N ASP A 150 4.53 -26.85 15.32
CA ASP A 150 4.41 -26.38 16.71
C ASP A 150 3.09 -25.64 16.94
N ARG A 151 2.69 -24.78 16.00
CA ARG A 151 1.42 -24.04 16.08
C ARG A 151 0.20 -24.96 16.01
N LEU A 152 0.27 -26.02 15.19
CA LEU A 152 -0.78 -27.04 15.12
C LEU A 152 -0.85 -27.87 16.40
N ALA A 153 0.30 -28.23 16.97
CA ALA A 153 0.38 -28.96 18.23
C ALA A 153 -0.19 -28.16 19.40
N ALA A 154 0.12 -26.87 19.49
CA ALA A 154 -0.41 -25.96 20.51
C ALA A 154 -1.93 -25.83 20.44
N ARG A 155 -2.50 -25.72 19.23
CA ARG A 155 -3.96 -25.68 19.01
C ARG A 155 -4.66 -27.00 19.37
N ARG A 156 -3.99 -28.13 19.21
CA ARG A 156 -4.56 -29.45 19.55
C ARG A 156 -4.60 -29.70 21.05
N ARG A 157 -3.65 -29.13 21.82
CA ARG A 157 -3.66 -29.21 23.28
C ARG A 157 -4.78 -28.36 23.89
N LEU A 158 -5.00 -27.16 23.37
CA LEU A 158 -6.09 -26.26 23.80
C LEU A 158 -7.52 -26.79 23.56
N LYS A 159 -7.69 -27.85 22.76
CA LYS A 159 -9.00 -28.48 22.48
C LYS A 159 -9.27 -29.72 23.33
N ARG A 160 -8.33 -30.13 24.19
CA ARG A 160 -8.38 -31.37 24.98
C ARG A 160 -8.61 -31.15 26.48
N ASP A 161 -8.71 -29.90 26.92
CA ASP A 161 -9.19 -29.47 28.24
C ASP A 161 -10.59 -28.88 28.09
#